data_AF-A0AAJ1SWV9-F1
#
_entry.id   AF-A0AAJ1SWV9-F1
#
_cell.length_a   1.000
_cell.length_b   1.000
_cell.length_c   1.000
_cell.angle_alpha   90.00
_cell.angle_beta   90.00
_cell.angle_gamma   90.00
#
_symmetry.space_group_name_H-M   'P 1'
#
loop_
_entity.id
_entity.type
_entity.pdbx_description
1 polymer ?
#
loop_
_entity_poly.entity_id
_entity_poly.type
_entity_poly.pdbx_seq_one_letter_code
_entity_poly.pdbx_strand_id
1 'polypeptide(L)'
;MTRVAYRNADINLMARMMRAEAEGEGEGPQGMLYVGNVIVNRVVADCTDFKKLRTIKDVIFHVQGGNYSFEAVQKGNVFYQRARESERRLARKNLDILEKSPSEICSLVL
;
A
#
# COMPACT_ATOMS: atom_id res chain seq x y z
N MET A 1 -2.54 16.57 -8.51
CA MET A 1 -3.76 15.80 -8.82
C MET A 1 -3.64 14.46 -8.14
N THR A 2 -4.58 14.13 -7.27
CA THR A 2 -4.65 12.85 -6.57
C THR A 2 -4.90 11.73 -7.58
N ARG A 3 -3.99 10.76 -7.70
CA ARG A 3 -4.15 9.67 -8.70
C ARG A 3 -5.03 8.52 -8.22
N VAL A 4 -5.17 8.35 -6.90
CA VAL A 4 -6.07 7.36 -6.30
C VAL A 4 -7.13 8.11 -5.52
N ALA A 5 -8.40 7.81 -5.78
CA ALA A 5 -9.48 8.32 -4.94
C ALA A 5 -9.39 7.64 -3.56
N TYR A 6 -9.29 8.43 -2.50
CA TYR A 6 -9.14 7.92 -1.13
C TYR A 6 -10.01 8.70 -0.13
N ARG A 7 -10.28 8.05 1.00
CA ARG A 7 -10.96 8.62 2.17
C ARG A 7 -10.00 8.62 3.37
N ASN A 8 -10.38 9.29 4.46
CA ASN A 8 -9.61 9.26 5.71
C ASN A 8 -9.39 7.82 6.24
N ALA A 9 -10.33 6.91 5.99
CA ALA A 9 -10.20 5.51 6.35
C ALA A 9 -9.07 4.80 5.56
N ASP A 10 -8.89 5.15 4.28
CA ASP A 10 -7.84 4.59 3.43
C ASP A 10 -6.47 5.10 3.86
N ILE A 11 -6.35 6.38 4.25
CA ILE A 11 -5.12 6.92 4.84
C ILE A 11 -4.75 6.15 6.10
N ASN A 12 -5.71 5.90 7.00
CA ASN A 12 -5.46 5.14 8.22
C ASN A 12 -5.10 3.67 7.94
N LEU A 13 -5.74 3.06 6.95
CA LEU A 13 -5.45 1.69 6.53
C LEU A 13 -4.05 1.56 5.92
N MET A 14 -3.71 2.46 5.00
CA MET A 14 -2.40 2.50 4.35
C MET A 14 -1.30 2.81 5.35
N ALA A 15 -1.50 3.77 6.26
CA ALA A 15 -0.52 4.10 7.31
C ALA A 15 -0.19 2.90 8.21
N ARG A 16 -1.22 2.14 8.63
CA ARG A 16 -1.04 0.91 9.41
C ARG A 16 -0.26 -0.15 8.65
N MET A 17 -0.59 -0.33 7.37
CA MET A 17 0.10 -1.29 6.51
C MET A 17 1.57 -0.91 6.30
N MET A 18 1.84 0.35 5.93
CA MET A 18 3.19 0.87 5.73
C MET A 18 4.05 0.68 6.97
N ARG A 19 3.52 0.94 8.17
CA ARG A 19 4.23 0.67 9.42
C ARG A 19 4.50 -0.81 9.61
N ALA A 20 3.47 -1.65 9.47
CA ALA A 20 3.58 -3.07 9.80
C ALA A 20 4.58 -3.80 8.91
N GLU A 21 4.64 -3.46 7.62
CA GLU A 21 5.61 -4.02 6.68
C GLU A 21 7.01 -3.43 6.91
N ALA A 22 7.14 -2.11 7.11
CA ALA A 22 8.45 -1.49 7.32
C ALA A 22 9.09 -1.89 8.67
N GLU A 23 8.33 -1.90 9.77
CA GLU A 23 8.84 -2.33 11.07
C GLU A 23 9.22 -3.82 11.08
N GLY A 24 8.53 -4.67 10.30
CA GLY A 24 8.87 -6.08 10.15
C GLY A 24 10.26 -6.31 9.55
N GLU A 25 10.69 -5.41 8.65
CA GLU A 25 12.00 -5.43 7.98
C GLU A 25 13.06 -4.57 8.71
N GLY A 26 12.73 -3.94 9.84
CA GLY A 26 13.64 -3.01 10.54
C GLY A 26 13.84 -1.67 9.83
N GLU A 27 12.96 -1.33 8.90
CA GLU A 27 13.03 -0.13 8.08
C GLU A 27 12.30 1.08 8.70
N GLY A 28 12.84 2.26 8.47
CA GLY A 28 12.30 3.52 8.99
C GLY A 28 11.24 4.18 8.07
N PRO A 29 11.08 5.51 8.15
CA PRO A 29 10.15 6.26 7.30
C PRO A 29 10.35 6.06 5.80
N GLN A 30 11.57 5.71 5.36
CA GLN A 30 11.88 5.46 3.95
C GLN A 30 11.27 4.13 3.47
N GLY A 31 11.41 3.04 4.23
CA GLY A 31 10.78 1.75 3.90
C GLY A 31 9.26 1.86 3.87
N MET A 32 8.68 2.63 4.80
CA MET A 32 7.25 2.95 4.75
C MET A 32 6.84 3.59 3.41
N LEU A 33 7.62 4.54 2.88
CA LEU A 33 7.35 5.17 1.59
C LEU A 33 7.40 4.16 0.45
N TYR A 34 8.37 3.24 0.44
CA TYR A 34 8.46 2.17 -0.56
C TYR A 34 7.24 1.25 -0.55
N VAL A 35 6.81 0.79 0.63
CA VAL A 35 5.61 -0.05 0.77
C VAL A 35 4.37 0.70 0.26
N GLY A 36 4.24 1.98 0.60
CA GLY A 36 3.10 2.76 0.11
C GLY A 36 3.14 3.01 -1.40
N ASN A 37 4.32 3.13 -2.01
CA ASN A 37 4.46 3.16 -3.46
C ASN A 37 3.99 1.84 -4.10
N VAL A 38 4.35 0.69 -3.52
CA VAL A 38 3.86 -0.63 -3.99
C VAL A 38 2.33 -0.69 -3.93
N ILE A 39 1.72 -0.22 -2.85
CA ILE A 39 0.26 -0.21 -2.70
C ILE A 39 -0.39 0.65 -3.79
N VAL A 40 0.07 1.89 -3.98
CA VAL A 40 -0.48 2.80 -4.99
C VAL A 40 -0.28 2.24 -6.40
N ASN A 41 0.89 1.69 -6.68
CA ASN A 41 1.22 1.06 -7.95
C ASN A 41 0.25 -0.08 -8.27
N ARG A 42 -0.08 -0.94 -7.30
CA ARG A 42 -1.06 -2.03 -7.49
C ARG A 42 -2.48 -1.52 -7.71
N VAL A 43 -2.87 -0.37 -7.17
CA VAL A 43 -4.19 0.24 -7.43
C VAL A 43 -4.29 0.77 -8.87
N VAL A 44 -3.22 1.41 -9.36
CA VAL A 44 -3.22 2.07 -10.68
C VAL A 44 -2.83 1.13 -11.82
N ALA A 45 -2.19 0.00 -11.51
CA ALA A 45 -1.80 -1.01 -12.49
C ALA A 45 -3.02 -1.52 -13.28
N ASP A 46 -2.83 -1.76 -14.58
CA ASP A 46 -3.86 -2.29 -15.47
C ASP A 46 -3.41 -3.58 -16.18
N CYS A 47 -2.77 -4.48 -15.41
CA CYS A 47 -2.43 -5.84 -15.84
C CYS A 47 -3.44 -6.86 -15.31
N THR A 48 -3.48 -8.04 -15.94
CA THR A 48 -4.43 -9.13 -15.64
C THR A 48 -4.51 -9.45 -14.15
N ASP A 49 -3.38 -9.46 -13.44
CA ASP A 49 -3.32 -9.79 -12.01
C ASP A 49 -3.93 -8.72 -11.10
N PHE A 50 -3.87 -7.44 -11.50
CA PHE A 50 -4.29 -6.31 -10.66
C PHE A 50 -5.51 -5.55 -11.23
N LYS A 51 -6.06 -5.97 -12.36
CA LYS A 51 -7.15 -5.28 -13.08
C LYS A 51 -8.42 -5.05 -12.24
N LYS A 52 -8.60 -5.81 -11.17
CA LYS A 52 -9.74 -5.70 -10.25
C LYS A 52 -9.42 -4.95 -8.95
N LEU A 53 -8.17 -4.54 -8.73
CA LEU A 53 -7.76 -3.85 -7.50
C LEU A 53 -7.83 -2.34 -7.74
N ARG A 54 -8.95 -1.73 -7.33
CA ARG A 54 -9.23 -0.31 -7.63
C ARG A 54 -9.28 0.58 -6.39
N THR A 55 -9.16 -0.01 -5.21
CA THR A 55 -9.07 0.72 -3.95
C THR A 55 -7.89 0.25 -3.12
N ILE A 56 -7.45 1.10 -2.19
CA ILE A 56 -6.41 0.77 -1.21
C ILE A 56 -6.78 -0.47 -0.40
N LYS A 57 -8.07 -0.63 -0.06
CA LYS A 57 -8.58 -1.80 0.63
C LYS A 57 -8.45 -3.06 -0.21
N ASP A 58 -8.79 -3.01 -1.50
CA ASP A 58 -8.70 -4.17 -2.39
C ASP A 58 -7.26 -4.67 -2.48
N VAL A 59 -6.29 -3.76 -2.60
CA VAL A 59 -4.87 -4.10 -2.65
C VAL A 59 -4.38 -4.71 -1.34
N ILE A 60 -4.69 -4.08 -0.21
CA ILE A 60 -4.20 -4.52 1.10
C ILE A 60 -4.75 -5.90 1.48
N PHE A 61 -6.01 -6.19 1.13
CA PHE A 61 -6.64 -7.48 1.42
C PHE A 61 -6.66 -8.42 0.21
N HIS A 62 -5.89 -8.12 -0.83
CA HIS A 62 -5.79 -9.00 -1.99
C HIS A 62 -5.20 -10.34 -1.57
N VAL A 63 -5.77 -11.42 -2.09
CA VAL A 63 -5.31 -12.79 -1.87
C VAL A 63 -4.87 -13.35 -3.21
N GLN A 64 -3.62 -13.81 -3.28
CA GLN A 64 -3.01 -14.41 -4.46
C GLN A 64 -2.47 -15.79 -4.08
N GLY A 65 -2.82 -16.81 -4.86
CA GLY A 65 -2.34 -18.18 -4.60
C GLY A 65 -2.72 -18.75 -3.23
N GLY A 66 -3.81 -18.26 -2.62
CA GLY A 66 -4.28 -18.70 -1.29
C GLY A 66 -3.75 -17.90 -0.10
N ASN A 67 -2.86 -16.91 -0.31
CA ASN A 67 -2.28 -16.08 0.75
C ASN A 67 -2.54 -14.59 0.53
N TYR A 68 -2.55 -13.81 1.62
CA TYR A 68 -2.58 -12.35 1.51
C TYR A 68 -1.31 -11.83 0.86
N SER A 69 -1.43 -10.81 0.01
CA SER A 69 -0.29 -10.17 -0.66
C SER A 69 0.61 -9.35 0.26
N PHE A 70 0.23 -9.19 1.53
CA PHE A 70 0.98 -8.52 2.59
C PHE A 70 0.95 -9.41 3.84
N GLU A 71 2.12 -9.85 4.30
CA GLU A 71 2.22 -10.78 5.43
C GLU A 71 1.69 -10.15 6.73
N ALA A 72 1.80 -8.83 6.86
CA ALA A 72 1.34 -8.09 8.02
C ALA A 72 -0.17 -8.28 8.31
N VAL A 73 -1.00 -8.54 7.29
CA VAL A 73 -2.44 -8.81 7.46
C VAL A 73 -2.67 -10.10 8.25
N GLN A 74 -1.86 -11.12 7.97
CA GLN A 74 -1.97 -12.45 8.57
C GLN A 74 -1.29 -12.50 9.94
N LYS A 75 -0.11 -11.88 10.09
CA LYS A 75 0.64 -11.85 11.36
C LYS A 75 -0.02 -10.95 12.42
N GLY A 76 -0.67 -9.86 12.00
CA GLY A 76 -1.54 -9.02 12.84
C GLY A 76 -0.87 -8.22 13.98
N ASN A 77 0.41 -8.43 14.28
CA ASN A 77 1.11 -7.83 15.43
C ASN A 77 1.09 -6.27 15.45
N VAL A 78 1.35 -5.63 14.31
CA VAL A 78 1.47 -4.16 14.18
C VAL A 78 0.34 -3.54 13.35
N PHE A 79 -0.23 -4.32 12.43
CA PHE A 79 -1.22 -3.85 11.47
C PHE A 79 -2.54 -3.39 12.10
N TYR A 80 -3.01 -4.07 13.16
CA TYR A 80 -4.29 -3.73 13.79
C TYR A 80 -4.18 -2.58 14.81
N GLN A 81 -2.97 -2.15 15.15
CA GLN A 81 -2.76 -0.99 16.02
C GLN A 81 -3.14 0.31 15.31
N ARG A 82 -3.52 1.35 16.07
CA ARG A 82 -3.94 2.64 15.51
C ARG A 82 -2.81 3.31 14.71
N ALA A 83 -3.18 3.99 13.61
CA ALA A 83 -2.24 4.80 12.83
C ALA A 83 -1.81 6.05 13.62
N ARG A 84 -0.51 6.33 13.66
CA ARG A 84 0.06 7.55 14.24
C ARG A 84 -0.05 8.71 13.24
N GLU A 85 0.10 9.96 13.69
CA GLU A 85 0.05 11.12 12.77
C GLU A 85 1.17 11.05 11.72
N SER A 86 2.40 10.79 12.16
CA SER A 86 3.57 10.73 11.27
C SER A 86 3.39 9.73 10.12
N GLU A 87 2.82 8.57 10.41
CA GLU A 87 2.52 7.52 9.43
C GLU A 87 1.43 7.96 8.44
N ARG A 88 0.38 8.63 8.93
CA ARG A 88 -0.69 9.19 8.08
C ARG A 88 -0.16 10.26 7.15
N ARG A 89 0.81 11.07 7.59
CA ARG A 89 1.48 12.07 6.74
C ARG A 89 2.25 11.41 5.59
N LEU A 90 2.98 10.32 5.85
CA LEU A 90 3.66 9.55 4.81
C LEU A 90 2.68 8.89 3.84
N ALA A 91 1.58 8.32 4.35
CA ALA A 91 0.55 7.71 3.51
C ALA A 91 -0.08 8.73 2.56
N ARG A 92 -0.42 9.94 3.04
CA ARG A 92 -0.92 11.02 2.17
C ARG A 92 0.10 11.38 1.08
N LYS A 93 1.38 11.50 1.44
CA LYS A 93 2.45 11.79 0.47
C LYS A 93 2.46 10.79 -0.69
N ASN A 94 2.34 9.50 -0.40
CA ASN A 94 2.29 8.46 -1.43
C ASN A 94 1.00 8.49 -2.26
N LEU A 95 -0.14 8.80 -1.65
CA LEU A 95 -1.41 8.89 -2.38
C LEU A 95 -1.47 10.10 -3.34
N ASP A 96 -0.71 11.15 -3.02
CA ASP A 96 -0.66 12.39 -3.79
C ASP A 96 0.43 12.36 -4.90
N ILE A 97 1.44 11.49 -4.80
CA ILE A 97 2.60 11.42 -5.70
C ILE A 97 2.63 10.09 -6.46
N LEU A 98 2.83 10.12 -7.78
CA LEU A 98 3.18 8.93 -8.56
C LEU A 98 4.44 9.21 -9.39
N GLU A 99 5.47 8.40 -9.19
CA GLU A 99 6.78 8.55 -9.86
C GLU A 99 6.86 7.83 -11.22
N LYS A 100 5.97 6.87 -11.53
CA LYS A 100 6.05 6.01 -12.74
C LYS A 100 4.72 5.83 -13.45
N SER A 101 4.71 5.51 -14.75
CA SER A 101 3.47 5.31 -15.50
C SER A 101 2.80 3.95 -15.20
N PRO A 102 1.45 3.83 -15.30
CA PRO A 102 0.73 2.57 -15.05
C PRO A 102 1.21 1.35 -15.85
N SER A 103 1.63 1.55 -17.10
CA SER A 103 2.13 0.48 -17.97
C SER A 103 3.53 -0.02 -17.57
N GLU A 104 4.39 0.87 -17.05
CA GLU A 104 5.73 0.48 -16.56
C GLU A 104 5.66 -0.28 -15.22
N ILE A 105 4.60 -0.04 -14.43
CA ILE A 105 4.41 -0.69 -13.14
C ILE A 105 4.21 -2.21 -13.30
N CYS A 106 3.46 -2.64 -14.31
CA CYS A 106 3.19 -4.08 -14.50
C CYS A 106 4.47 -4.91 -14.76
N SER A 107 5.54 -4.31 -15.28
CA SER A 107 6.84 -4.97 -15.47
C SER A 107 7.71 -5.02 -14.20
N LEU A 108 7.33 -4.32 -13.14
CA LEU A 108 8.09 -4.22 -11.88
C LEU A 108 7.44 -4.98 -10.72
N VAL A 109 6.20 -5.43 -10.88
CA VAL A 109 5.44 -6.14 -9.82
C VAL A 109 5.33 -7.66 -10.11
N LEU A 110 5.78 -8.11 -11.28
CA LEU A 110 6.02 -9.52 -11.63
C LEU A 110 7.49 -9.87 -11.44
#